data_AF-A0A6V7KLW9-F1
#
_entry.id   AF-A0A6V7KLW9-F1
#
_cell.length_a   1.000
_cell.length_b   1.000
_cell.length_c   1.000
_cell.angle_alpha   90.00
_cell.angle_beta   90.00
_cell.angle_gamma   90.00
#
_symmetry.space_group_name_H-M   'P 1'
#
loop_
_entity.id
_entity.type
_entity.pdbx_description
1 polymer ?
#
loop_
_entity_poly.entity_id
_entity_poly.type
_entity_poly.pdbx_seq_one_letter_code
_entity_poly.pdbx_strand_id
1 'polypeptide(L)'
;GERLSHAVGCAFAACLERKQRRDQECNVTMTFDTKTSTFTRKGSFRQPSLTERLQDPRERAIDVVPVPVRQVHNPFAIERPHATPSMLERQGSFRGFTQLNQASPFKRQLSLRVNDLPSNLERTRSHSLEPTDLARMPPVLPHIMPIKPP
;
A
#
# COMPACT_ATOMS: atom_id res chain seq x y z
N GLY A 1 -25.33 -30.67 36.84
CA GLY A 1 -24.49 -29.47 36.62
C GLY A 1 -23.12 -29.85 36.08
N GLU A 2 -22.38 -30.70 36.78
CA GLU A 2 -20.95 -30.94 36.54
C GLU A 2 -20.58 -31.44 35.13
N ARG A 3 -21.36 -32.34 34.53
CA ARG A 3 -21.10 -32.84 33.16
C ARG A 3 -21.15 -31.72 32.11
N LEU A 4 -22.04 -30.75 32.30
CA LEU A 4 -22.12 -29.58 31.43
C LEU A 4 -20.92 -28.66 31.66
N SER A 5 -20.57 -28.41 32.92
CA SER A 5 -19.40 -27.60 33.27
C SER A 5 -18.11 -28.16 32.68
N HIS A 6 -17.93 -29.48 32.69
CA HIS A 6 -16.76 -30.13 32.09
C HIS A 6 -16.72 -29.99 30.57
N ALA A 7 -17.83 -30.26 29.88
CA ALA A 7 -17.92 -30.12 28.43
C ALA A 7 -17.65 -28.67 27.98
N VAL A 8 -18.21 -27.70 28.70
CA VAL A 8 -17.96 -26.26 28.46
C VAL A 8 -16.49 -25.92 28.73
N GLY A 9 -15.90 -26.43 29.82
CA GLY A 9 -14.48 -26.25 30.12
C GLY A 9 -13.55 -26.76 29.01
N CYS A 10 -13.81 -27.97 28.48
CA CYS A 10 -13.04 -28.52 27.36
C CYS A 10 -13.20 -27.70 26.08
N ALA A 11 -14.43 -27.25 25.77
CA ALA A 11 -14.69 -26.41 24.61
C ALA A 11 -13.98 -25.05 24.72
N PHE A 12 -13.99 -24.42 25.89
CA PHE A 12 -13.27 -23.18 26.16
C PHE A 12 -11.76 -23.36 26.01
N ALA A 13 -11.18 -24.41 26.60
CA ALA A 13 -9.75 -24.70 26.50
C ALA A 13 -9.30 -24.87 25.04
N ALA A 14 -10.01 -25.68 24.25
CA ALA A 14 -9.69 -25.89 22.83
C ALA A 14 -9.85 -24.61 21.99
N CYS A 15 -10.82 -23.76 22.31
CA CYS A 15 -11.00 -22.49 21.62
C CYS A 15 -9.92 -21.47 22.00
N LEU A 16 -9.52 -21.43 23.27
CA LEU A 16 -8.51 -20.51 23.78
C LEU A 16 -7.13 -20.88 23.24
N GLU A 17 -6.80 -22.17 23.19
CA GLU A 17 -5.58 -22.70 22.57
C GLU A 17 -5.53 -22.36 21.06
N ARG A 18 -6.62 -22.61 20.31
CA ARG A 18 -6.72 -22.19 18.90
C ARG A 18 -6.65 -20.68 18.72
N LYS A 19 -7.11 -19.88 19.68
CA LYS A 19 -6.97 -18.42 19.63
C LYS A 19 -5.52 -18.01 19.86
N GLN A 20 -4.88 -18.53 20.92
CA GLN A 20 -3.49 -18.24 21.25
C GLN A 20 -2.53 -18.66 20.12
N ARG A 21 -2.77 -19.83 19.52
CA ARG A 21 -2.00 -20.28 18.36
C ARG A 21 -2.18 -19.36 17.16
N ARG A 22 -3.43 -18.95 16.85
CA ARG A 22 -3.67 -17.96 15.79
C ARG A 22 -3.04 -16.61 16.10
N ASP A 23 -3.08 -16.14 17.34
CA ASP A 23 -2.49 -14.87 17.74
C ASP A 23 -0.95 -14.92 17.65
N GLN A 24 -0.34 -16.08 17.95
CA GLN A 24 1.09 -16.34 17.81
C GLN A 24 1.53 -16.58 16.35
N GLU A 25 0.66 -17.17 15.52
CA GLU A 25 0.90 -17.40 14.09
C GLU A 25 0.54 -16.17 13.23
N CYS A 26 -0.28 -15.24 13.74
CA CYS A 26 -0.62 -13.96 13.10
C CYS A 26 0.55 -12.98 13.21
N ASN A 27 1.68 -13.36 12.62
CA ASN A 27 2.89 -12.55 12.49
C ASN A 27 2.72 -11.49 11.40
N VAL A 28 1.64 -10.71 11.51
CA VAL A 28 1.43 -9.52 10.69
C VAL A 28 2.40 -8.46 11.19
N THR A 29 3.54 -8.35 10.53
CA THR A 29 4.55 -7.35 10.86
C THR A 29 4.46 -6.18 9.90
N MET A 30 4.30 -4.97 10.44
CA MET A 30 4.49 -3.73 9.70
C MET A 30 5.98 -3.35 9.74
N THR A 31 6.65 -3.25 8.60
CA THR A 31 8.01 -2.69 8.50
C THR A 31 8.01 -1.46 7.61
N PHE A 32 8.73 -0.42 8.03
CA PHE A 32 8.94 0.79 7.24
C PHE A 32 10.41 0.86 6.82
N ASP A 33 10.65 0.90 5.51
CA ASP A 33 11.98 1.13 4.96
C ASP A 33 12.20 2.63 4.74
N THR A 34 13.09 3.23 5.53
CA THR A 34 13.44 4.64 5.46
C THR A 34 14.16 5.01 4.16
N LYS A 35 14.91 4.07 3.54
CA LYS A 35 15.67 4.35 2.30
C LYS A 35 14.75 4.46 1.08
N THR A 36 13.68 3.68 1.08
CA THR A 36 12.70 3.62 -0.03
C THR A 36 11.37 4.28 0.33
N SER A 37 11.25 4.88 1.53
CA SER A 37 10.00 5.44 2.09
C SER A 37 8.80 4.50 1.91
N THR A 38 9.02 3.20 2.08
CA THR A 38 8.04 2.16 1.72
C THR A 38 7.55 1.44 2.96
N PHE A 39 6.23 1.29 3.03
CA PHE A 39 5.55 0.62 4.11
C PHE A 39 5.17 -0.81 3.68
N THR A 40 5.83 -1.83 4.24
CA THR A 40 5.64 -3.24 3.88
C THR A 40 4.98 -4.00 5.02
N ARG A 41 3.92 -4.76 4.72
CA ARG A 41 3.19 -5.56 5.72
C ARG A 41 3.33 -7.04 5.37
N LYS A 42 4.26 -7.73 6.04
CA LYS A 42 4.52 -9.16 5.84
C LYS A 42 3.64 -10.02 6.76
N GLY A 43 3.29 -11.24 6.34
CA GLY A 43 2.50 -12.20 7.14
C GLY A 43 0.98 -12.05 7.05
N SER A 44 0.47 -11.31 6.06
CA SER A 44 -0.97 -11.18 5.84
C SER A 44 -1.51 -12.26 4.90
N PHE A 45 -2.67 -12.85 5.22
CA PHE A 45 -3.45 -13.69 4.30
C PHE A 45 -4.10 -12.91 3.14
N ARG A 46 -3.73 -11.63 2.97
CA ARG A 46 -4.26 -10.78 1.89
C ARG A 46 -3.25 -10.79 0.75
N GLN A 47 -3.74 -10.60 -0.47
CA GLN A 47 -2.87 -10.48 -1.64
C GLN A 47 -1.78 -9.42 -1.38
N PRO A 48 -0.50 -9.74 -1.66
CA PRO A 48 0.61 -8.80 -1.47
C PRO A 48 0.44 -7.59 -2.38
N SER A 49 0.92 -6.43 -1.92
CA SER A 49 0.88 -5.20 -2.69
C SER A 49 1.79 -5.29 -3.93
N LEU A 50 1.56 -4.44 -4.94
CA LEU A 50 2.35 -4.42 -6.18
C LEU A 50 3.86 -4.25 -5.91
N THR A 51 4.22 -3.45 -4.91
CA THR A 51 5.61 -3.19 -4.51
C THR A 51 6.28 -4.41 -3.89
N GLU A 52 5.54 -5.16 -3.07
CA GLU A 52 6.02 -6.40 -2.47
C GLU A 52 6.26 -7.49 -3.53
N ARG A 53 5.41 -7.52 -4.57
CA ARG A 53 5.57 -8.43 -5.73
C ARG A 53 6.82 -8.15 -6.59
N LEU A 54 7.38 -6.94 -6.51
CA LEU A 54 8.56 -6.54 -7.28
C LEU A 54 9.88 -6.88 -6.56
N GLN A 55 9.86 -6.93 -5.22
CA GLN A 55 11.05 -7.16 -4.39
C GLN A 55 11.40 -8.64 -4.25
N ASP A 56 10.41 -9.54 -4.27
CA ASP A 56 10.61 -11.00 -4.26
C ASP A 56 10.09 -11.66 -5.55
N PRO A 57 10.88 -11.69 -6.64
CA PRO A 57 10.58 -12.51 -7.81
C PRO A 57 10.58 -14.02 -7.50
N ARG A 58 11.20 -14.45 -6.38
CA ARG A 58 11.54 -15.86 -6.11
C ARG A 58 10.52 -16.65 -5.30
N GLU A 59 9.57 -16.02 -4.60
CA GLU A 59 8.52 -16.76 -3.86
C GLU A 59 7.31 -17.17 -4.72
N ARG A 60 7.30 -16.82 -6.02
CA ARG A 60 6.36 -17.40 -7.01
C ARG A 60 6.93 -18.55 -7.83
N ALA A 61 8.10 -19.06 -7.49
CA ALA A 61 8.55 -20.36 -8.01
C ALA A 61 7.94 -21.53 -7.22
N ILE A 62 6.69 -21.42 -6.76
CA ILE A 62 5.82 -22.60 -6.81
C ILE A 62 5.55 -22.74 -8.29
N ASP A 63 6.08 -23.80 -8.90
CA ASP A 63 5.80 -24.28 -10.25
C ASP A 63 4.37 -23.93 -10.70
N VAL A 64 4.15 -22.73 -11.22
CA VAL A 64 3.04 -22.48 -12.13
C VAL A 64 3.56 -22.99 -13.45
N VAL A 65 3.64 -24.32 -13.54
CA VAL A 65 3.46 -25.01 -14.82
C VAL A 65 2.24 -24.32 -15.42
N PRO A 66 2.34 -23.69 -16.61
CA PRO A 66 1.18 -23.06 -17.22
C PRO A 66 0.13 -24.15 -17.34
N VAL A 67 -0.88 -24.09 -16.45
CA VAL A 67 -1.96 -25.06 -16.46
C VAL A 67 -2.56 -24.93 -17.85
N PRO A 68 -2.48 -25.96 -18.71
CA PRO A 68 -3.09 -25.88 -20.02
C PRO A 68 -4.54 -25.54 -19.78
N VAL A 69 -5.00 -24.43 -20.36
CA VAL A 69 -6.37 -23.92 -20.22
C VAL A 69 -7.26 -24.96 -20.90
N ARG A 70 -7.61 -26.02 -20.16
CA ARG A 70 -8.57 -27.00 -20.63
C ARG A 70 -9.87 -26.26 -20.75
N GLN A 71 -10.37 -26.10 -21.98
CA GLN A 71 -11.67 -25.52 -22.20
C GLN A 71 -12.69 -26.41 -21.51
N VAL A 72 -13.22 -25.93 -20.38
CA VAL A 72 -14.31 -26.61 -19.67
C VAL A 72 -15.58 -26.33 -20.47
N HIS A 73 -15.91 -27.23 -21.40
CA HIS A 73 -17.16 -27.17 -22.13
C HIS A 73 -18.31 -27.63 -21.23
N ASN A 74 -19.10 -26.67 -20.73
CA ASN A 74 -20.31 -26.95 -19.95
C ASN A 74 -21.54 -26.55 -20.78
N PRO A 75 -22.34 -27.50 -21.30
CA PRO A 75 -23.48 -27.22 -22.17
C PRO A 75 -24.63 -26.47 -21.47
N PHE A 76 -24.62 -26.39 -20.13
CA PHE A 76 -25.62 -25.64 -19.35
C PHE A 76 -25.13 -24.25 -18.92
N ALA A 77 -23.87 -23.89 -19.22
CA ALA A 77 -23.33 -22.60 -18.85
C ALA A 77 -23.68 -21.55 -19.91
N ILE A 78 -24.41 -20.52 -19.51
CA ILE A 78 -24.64 -19.34 -20.34
C ILE A 78 -23.35 -18.51 -20.33
N GLU A 79 -22.82 -18.20 -21.52
CA GLU A 79 -21.62 -17.36 -21.65
C GLU A 79 -21.90 -15.94 -21.15
N ARG A 80 -20.95 -15.39 -20.39
CA ARG A 80 -21.04 -13.98 -19.97
C ARG A 80 -20.83 -13.09 -21.20
N PRO A 81 -21.62 -12.01 -21.37
CA PRO A 81 -21.39 -11.07 -22.46
C PRO A 81 -19.95 -10.56 -22.40
N HIS A 82 -19.18 -10.86 -23.44
CA HIS A 82 -17.81 -10.39 -23.57
C HIS A 82 -17.84 -8.92 -24.01
N ALA A 83 -17.08 -8.09 -23.31
CA ALA A 83 -16.94 -6.68 -23.67
C ALA A 83 -16.33 -6.59 -25.08
N THR A 84 -16.93 -5.78 -25.95
CA THR A 84 -16.38 -5.54 -27.30
C THR A 84 -15.04 -4.83 -27.18
N PRO A 85 -14.11 -4.99 -28.14
CA PRO A 85 -12.82 -4.29 -28.13
C PRO A 85 -12.97 -2.77 -27.95
N SER A 86 -14.03 -2.16 -28.51
CA SER A 86 -14.38 -0.75 -28.32
C SER A 86 -14.71 -0.35 -26.88
N MET A 87 -15.17 -1.29 -26.04
CA MET A 87 -15.36 -1.08 -24.59
C MET A 87 -14.05 -1.21 -23.81
N LEU A 88 -13.07 -1.95 -24.33
CA LEU A 88 -11.72 -2.05 -23.75
C LEU A 88 -10.82 -0.90 -24.18
N GLU A 89 -11.10 -0.29 -25.33
CA GLU A 89 -10.45 0.94 -25.77
C GLU A 89 -10.65 2.02 -24.71
N ARG A 90 -9.58 2.29 -23.96
CA ARG A 90 -9.50 3.49 -23.13
C ARG A 90 -9.63 4.68 -24.06
N GLN A 91 -10.80 5.30 -24.10
CA GLN A 91 -10.96 6.60 -24.74
C GLN A 91 -9.89 7.53 -24.17
N GLY A 92 -8.99 7.98 -25.04
CA GLY A 92 -7.88 8.86 -24.69
C GLY A 92 -8.40 10.11 -23.99
N SER A 93 -7.96 10.29 -22.75
CA SER A 93 -8.09 11.48 -21.89
C SER A 93 -9.37 12.32 -22.06
N PHE A 94 -10.50 11.86 -21.51
CA PHE A 94 -11.51 12.81 -21.08
C PHE A 94 -10.95 13.62 -19.89
N ARG A 95 -10.42 14.81 -20.17
CA ARG A 95 -9.98 15.80 -19.16
C ARG A 95 -11.16 16.59 -18.60
N GLY A 96 -12.33 15.98 -18.41
CA GLY A 96 -13.54 16.71 -18.01
C GLY A 96 -13.69 16.97 -16.51
N PHE A 97 -12.74 16.54 -15.69
CA PHE A 97 -12.78 16.71 -14.23
C PHE A 97 -11.57 17.47 -13.68
N THR A 98 -11.05 18.46 -14.40
CA THR A 98 -10.04 19.40 -13.86
C THR A 98 -10.54 20.18 -12.63
N GLN A 99 -11.87 20.28 -12.46
CA GLN A 99 -12.51 21.03 -11.37
C GLN A 99 -13.10 20.15 -10.25
N LEU A 100 -12.97 18.82 -10.29
CA LEU A 100 -13.58 17.95 -9.26
C LEU A 100 -13.05 18.25 -7.85
N ASN A 101 -11.80 18.68 -7.73
CA ASN A 101 -11.23 19.10 -6.45
C ASN A 101 -11.89 20.38 -5.90
N GLN A 102 -12.33 21.28 -6.78
CA GLN A 102 -12.92 22.55 -6.39
C GLN A 102 -14.41 22.41 -6.00
N ALA A 103 -15.19 21.59 -6.71
CA ALA A 103 -16.64 21.50 -6.57
C ALA A 103 -17.16 20.06 -6.33
N SER A 104 -16.42 19.24 -5.57
CA SER A 104 -16.94 17.93 -5.16
C SER A 104 -18.05 18.09 -4.10
N PRO A 105 -19.22 17.44 -4.26
CA PRO A 105 -20.26 17.40 -3.22
C PRO A 105 -19.82 16.63 -1.96
N PHE A 106 -18.68 15.93 -1.99
CA PHE A 106 -18.08 15.22 -0.85
C PHE A 106 -16.87 15.97 -0.25
N LYS A 107 -16.77 17.28 -0.46
CA LYS A 107 -15.62 18.07 0.01
C LYS A 107 -15.61 18.13 1.54
N ARG A 108 -14.46 17.77 2.13
CA ARG A 108 -14.24 17.89 3.57
C ARG A 108 -14.05 19.38 3.90
N GLN A 109 -14.99 19.96 4.65
CA GLN A 109 -14.99 21.40 4.97
C GLN A 109 -14.03 21.77 6.11
N LEU A 110 -13.74 20.82 7.02
CA LEU A 110 -12.96 21.08 8.25
C LEU A 110 -11.63 20.32 8.33
N SER A 111 -11.33 19.44 7.37
CA SER A 111 -10.03 18.77 7.31
C SER A 111 -9.12 19.51 6.32
N LEU A 112 -7.84 19.65 6.67
CA LEU A 112 -6.80 20.09 5.75
C LEU A 112 -6.85 19.27 4.44
N ARG A 113 -6.73 19.92 3.28
CA ARG A 113 -6.75 19.19 2.00
C ARG A 113 -5.45 18.41 1.85
N VAL A 114 -5.53 17.30 1.12
CA VAL A 114 -4.35 16.46 0.85
C VAL A 114 -3.24 17.26 0.17
N ASN A 115 -3.61 18.17 -0.74
CA ASN A 115 -2.67 19.07 -1.42
C ASN A 115 -2.10 20.16 -0.51
N ASP A 116 -2.80 20.51 0.58
CA ASP A 116 -2.39 21.54 1.54
C ASP A 116 -1.50 20.93 2.65
N LEU A 117 -1.28 19.61 2.67
CA LEU A 117 -0.37 18.96 3.62
C LEU A 117 1.08 19.37 3.32
N PRO A 118 1.86 19.76 4.35
CA PRO A 118 3.25 20.17 4.17
C PRO A 118 4.09 19.11 3.47
N SER A 119 3.86 17.82 3.77
CA SER A 119 4.54 16.68 3.14
C SER A 119 4.23 16.54 1.64
N ASN A 120 3.05 16.94 1.17
CA ASN A 120 2.73 16.94 -0.27
C ASN A 120 3.30 18.17 -0.97
N LEU A 121 3.37 19.33 -0.30
CA LEU A 121 4.03 20.52 -0.83
C LEU A 121 5.54 20.26 -1.02
N GLU A 122 6.20 19.64 -0.04
CA GLU A 122 7.61 19.25 -0.12
C GLU A 122 7.87 18.24 -1.23
N ARG A 123 7.02 17.21 -1.35
CA ARG A 123 7.11 16.23 -2.44
C ARG A 123 6.96 16.89 -3.80
N THR A 124 5.98 17.79 -3.96
CA THR A 124 5.76 18.53 -5.21
C THR A 124 6.97 19.39 -5.56
N ARG A 125 7.54 20.09 -4.56
CA ARG A 125 8.78 20.87 -4.72
C ARG A 125 9.96 20.00 -5.13
N SER A 126 10.15 18.83 -4.51
CA SER A 126 11.25 17.91 -4.86
C SER A 126 11.16 17.36 -6.28
N HIS A 127 9.96 17.33 -6.88
CA HIS A 127 9.74 16.89 -8.26
C HIS A 127 9.67 18.05 -9.26
N SER A 128 9.68 19.30 -8.80
CA SER A 128 9.64 20.49 -9.64
C SER A 128 11.06 20.90 -10.01
N LEU A 129 11.43 20.76 -11.28
CA LEU A 129 12.71 21.21 -11.83
C LEU A 129 12.75 22.74 -12.02
N GLU A 130 12.47 23.51 -10.96
CA GLU A 130 12.55 24.97 -11.02
C GLU A 130 14.01 25.45 -10.82
N PRO A 131 14.52 26.44 -11.56
CA PRO A 131 15.95 26.80 -11.57
C PRO A 131 16.43 27.62 -10.35
N THR A 132 15.61 27.77 -9.31
CA THR A 132 15.83 28.75 -8.23
C THR A 132 16.77 28.28 -7.11
N ASP A 133 17.28 27.04 -7.16
CA ASP A 133 18.15 26.49 -6.10
C ASP A 133 19.55 27.15 -5.99
N LEU A 134 19.96 27.99 -6.94
CA LEU A 134 21.24 28.73 -6.84
C LEU A 134 21.24 29.87 -5.81
N ALA A 135 20.08 30.34 -5.35
CA ALA A 135 20.00 31.45 -4.40
C ALA A 135 20.04 31.02 -2.91
N ARG A 136 20.15 29.71 -2.62
CA ARG A 136 20.15 29.17 -1.24
C ARG A 136 21.42 28.40 -0.88
N MET A 137 22.57 28.84 -1.38
CA MET A 137 23.83 28.54 -0.67
C MET A 137 23.90 29.43 0.58
N PRO A 138 24.11 28.86 1.80
CA PRO A 138 24.33 29.70 2.98
C PRO A 138 25.61 30.54 2.77
N PRO A 139 25.69 31.77 3.30
CA PRO A 139 26.93 32.53 3.23
C PRO A 139 28.03 31.75 3.95
N VAL A 140 29.14 31.50 3.26
CA VAL A 140 30.36 30.95 3.85
C VAL A 140 30.89 31.99 4.83
N LEU A 141 30.59 31.83 6.12
CA LEU A 141 31.18 32.66 7.16
C LEU A 141 32.68 32.33 7.26
N PRO A 142 33.58 33.34 7.30
CA PRO A 142 35.00 33.08 7.45
C PRO A 142 35.26 32.46 8.82
N HIS A 143 35.92 31.30 8.82
CA HIS A 143 36.33 30.57 10.00
C HIS A 143 37.43 31.35 10.75
N ILE A 144 37.04 32.09 11.79
CA ILE A 144 37.98 32.75 12.70
C ILE A 144 38.51 31.69 13.67
N MET A 145 39.79 31.36 13.52
CA MET A 145 40.52 30.50 14.44
C MET A 145 40.77 31.27 15.76
N PRO A 146 40.46 30.70 16.93
CA PRO A 146 40.76 31.35 18.20
C PRO A 146 42.27 31.24 18.53
N ILE A 147 42.94 32.38 18.64
CA ILE A 147 44.31 32.50 19.14
C ILE A 147 44.28 32.38 20.66
N LYS A 148 45.10 31.48 21.21
CA LYS A 148 45.29 31.27 22.65
C LYS A 148 46.20 32.39 23.22
N PRO A 149 45.81 33.12 24.27
CA PRO A 149 46.68 34.10 24.94
C PRO A 149 47.74 33.44 25.85
N PRO A 150 48.82 34.18 26.21
CA PRO A 150 50.09 33.66 26.74
C PRO A 150 50.01 33.06 28.14
#